data_AF-A0A4Q3YAD7-F1
#
_entry.id   AF-A0A4Q3YAD7-F1
#
_cell.length_a   1.000
_cell.length_b   1.000
_cell.length_c   1.000
_cell.angle_alpha   90.00
_cell.angle_beta   90.00
_cell.angle_gamma   90.00
#
_symmetry.space_group_name_H-M   'P 1'
#
loop_
_entity.id
_entity.type
_entity.pdbx_description
1 polymer ?
#
loop_
_entity_poly.entity_id
_entity_poly.type
_entity_poly.pdbx_seq_one_letter_code
_entity_poly.pdbx_strand_id
1 'polypeptide(L)'
;MTIDFESLFDAQLWDTASEPDWIFETLKNRENLLNSGAEWDFWRRWYQGKLTGQPLDWEVQRRVALIPDKDWKGGVAHIAEVIEKIEREWRAEQGQADPRAPEFEPASVEELLKHPRSVSASLAAQSDVISSGLAAFIHETGLNETPEFMKPIEAVPASLGRIQTILLTPKRSAETEEALRQEIGRLNAKVVWLEQELVRLRSDLEQQKKPWFGKAAVLAPCVAAIVSAVWVVSGDELGPRKRLETLAEYWHFVFPETVEKNEQPIPVVGVEAYDDKDAPKLTDPGPSELTPVSVEDLPTSKS
;
A
#
# COMPACT_ATOMS: atom_id res chain seq x y z
N MET A 1 38.31 -0.94 -26.64
CA MET A 1 36.93 -1.44 -26.59
C MET A 1 36.12 -0.35 -25.92
N THR A 2 35.40 0.44 -26.71
CA THR A 2 34.58 1.54 -26.20
C THR A 2 33.27 0.90 -25.72
N ILE A 3 33.13 0.75 -24.40
CA ILE A 3 31.84 0.34 -23.82
C ILE A 3 30.92 1.54 -23.96
N ASP A 4 29.83 1.36 -24.69
CA ASP A 4 28.78 2.36 -24.82
C ASP A 4 28.04 2.48 -23.48
N PHE A 5 27.60 3.68 -23.11
CA PHE A 5 26.96 3.90 -21.81
C PHE A 5 25.65 3.12 -21.70
N GLU A 6 24.90 3.00 -22.81
CA GLU A 6 23.69 2.18 -22.83
C GLU A 6 24.01 0.69 -22.70
N SER A 7 25.09 0.20 -23.32
CA SER A 7 25.48 -1.21 -23.21
C SER A 7 26.01 -1.61 -21.83
N LEU A 8 26.20 -0.65 -20.93
CA LEU A 8 26.61 -0.85 -19.54
C LEU A 8 25.43 -1.29 -18.66
N PHE A 9 24.20 -0.90 -19.01
CA PHE A 9 22.98 -1.31 -18.31
C PHE A 9 22.46 -2.69 -18.75
N ASP A 10 22.82 -3.11 -19.96
CA ASP A 10 22.52 -4.45 -20.49
C ASP A 10 23.58 -5.50 -20.13
N ALA A 11 24.71 -5.07 -19.56
CA ALA A 11 25.75 -5.97 -19.10
C ALA A 11 25.26 -6.75 -17.88
N GLN A 12 25.37 -8.08 -17.92
CA GLN A 12 25.16 -8.88 -16.73
C GLN A 12 26.12 -8.41 -15.63
N LEU A 13 25.56 -8.05 -14.48
CA LEU A 13 26.34 -7.56 -13.33
C LEU A 13 27.40 -8.57 -12.87
N TRP A 14 27.12 -9.86 -13.11
CA TRP A 14 28.02 -10.96 -12.83
C TRP A 14 28.29 -11.73 -14.13
N ASP A 15 29.53 -12.22 -14.29
CA ASP A 15 29.92 -13.05 -15.45
C ASP A 15 29.14 -14.39 -15.50
N THR A 16 28.45 -14.73 -14.41
CA THR A 16 27.56 -15.88 -14.27
C THR A 16 26.10 -15.42 -14.20
N ALA A 17 25.18 -16.19 -14.79
CA ALA A 17 23.73 -15.91 -14.75
C ALA A 17 23.13 -15.92 -13.33
N SER A 18 23.91 -16.29 -12.32
CA SER A 18 23.57 -16.25 -10.89
C SER A 18 24.58 -15.42 -10.11
N GLU A 19 24.13 -14.92 -8.95
CA GLU A 19 25.00 -14.33 -7.94
C GLU A 19 26.17 -15.30 -7.62
N PRO A 20 27.42 -14.79 -7.56
CA PRO A 20 28.58 -15.63 -7.27
C PRO A 20 28.45 -16.36 -5.92
N ASP A 21 28.77 -17.65 -5.90
CA ASP A 21 28.67 -18.52 -4.71
C ASP A 21 29.40 -17.96 -3.47
N TRP A 22 30.49 -17.21 -3.67
CA TRP A 22 31.24 -16.60 -2.58
C TRP A 22 30.44 -15.53 -1.84
N ILE A 23 29.53 -14.81 -2.51
CA ILE A 23 28.67 -13.82 -1.84
C ILE A 23 27.66 -14.55 -0.96
N PHE A 24 27.00 -15.58 -1.50
CA PHE A 24 26.06 -16.42 -0.75
C PHE A 24 26.72 -17.04 0.49
N GLU A 25 27.87 -17.70 0.34
CA GLU A 25 28.57 -18.33 1.46
C GLU A 25 29.12 -17.32 2.48
N THR A 26 29.46 -16.09 2.03
CA THR A 26 29.88 -15.00 2.92
C THR A 26 28.73 -14.45 3.75
N LEU A 27 27.53 -14.35 3.15
CA LEU A 27 26.35 -13.79 3.80
C LEU A 27 25.58 -14.82 4.64
N LYS A 28 25.58 -16.10 4.24
CA LYS A 28 24.89 -17.21 4.92
C LYS A 28 25.30 -17.39 6.39
N ASN A 29 26.54 -17.05 6.72
CA ASN A 29 27.11 -17.17 8.07
C ASN A 29 27.05 -15.88 8.89
N ARG A 30 26.54 -14.77 8.33
CA ARG A 30 26.32 -13.53 9.07
C ARG A 30 24.94 -13.58 9.72
N GLU A 31 24.81 -13.00 10.92
CA GLU A 31 23.49 -12.80 11.53
C GLU A 31 22.58 -12.18 10.49
N ASN A 32 21.52 -12.89 10.14
CA ASN A 32 20.57 -12.41 9.18
C ASN A 32 19.94 -11.15 9.78
N LEU A 33 20.19 -9.99 9.15
CA LEU A 33 19.59 -8.72 9.55
C LEU A 33 18.07 -8.88 9.70
N LEU A 34 17.44 -9.74 8.87
CA LEU A 34 16.00 -10.06 8.92
C LEU A 34 15.56 -10.77 10.21
N ASN A 35 16.46 -11.47 10.90
CA ASN A 35 16.20 -12.23 12.13
C ASN A 35 16.83 -11.60 13.38
N SER A 36 17.38 -10.39 13.27
CA SER A 36 18.04 -9.68 14.37
C SER A 36 17.02 -9.01 15.32
N GLY A 37 17.48 -8.56 16.49
CA GLY A 37 16.65 -7.92 17.53
C GLY A 37 15.96 -6.61 17.08
N ALA A 38 15.07 -6.09 17.91
CA ALA A 38 14.26 -4.89 17.60
C ALA A 38 15.11 -3.65 17.27
N GLU A 39 16.34 -3.60 17.79
CA GLU A 39 17.33 -2.56 17.51
C GLU A 39 17.75 -2.50 16.02
N TRP A 40 17.50 -3.56 15.25
CA TRP A 40 17.77 -3.63 13.81
C TRP A 40 16.54 -3.35 12.94
N ASP A 41 15.38 -3.03 13.53
CA ASP A 41 14.11 -2.81 12.81
C ASP A 41 14.21 -1.77 11.71
N PHE A 42 14.89 -0.66 11.98
CA PHE A 42 15.10 0.39 10.99
C PHE A 42 15.88 -0.15 9.77
N TRP A 43 16.98 -0.85 10.00
CA TRP A 43 17.83 -1.38 8.94
C TRP A 43 17.14 -2.47 8.13
N ARG A 44 16.31 -3.31 8.78
CA ARG A 44 15.44 -4.27 8.11
C ARG A 44 14.47 -3.58 7.16
N ARG A 45 13.74 -2.58 7.65
CA ARG A 45 12.80 -1.79 6.82
C ARG A 45 13.52 -1.07 5.69
N TRP A 46 14.67 -0.47 5.97
CA TRP A 46 15.49 0.21 4.97
C TRP A 46 15.95 -0.74 3.86
N TYR A 47 16.51 -1.90 4.22
CA TYR A 47 16.98 -2.90 3.28
C TYR A 47 15.83 -3.49 2.46
N GLN A 48 14.74 -3.88 3.11
CA GLN A 48 13.55 -4.41 2.43
C GLN A 48 12.94 -3.38 1.50
N GLY A 49 12.86 -2.12 1.92
CA GLY A 49 12.35 -1.02 1.09
C GLY A 49 13.20 -0.79 -0.15
N LYS A 50 14.54 -0.88 -0.04
CA LYS A 50 15.42 -0.82 -1.21
C LYS A 50 15.22 -2.00 -2.17
N LEU A 51 15.06 -3.22 -1.64
CA LEU A 51 14.82 -4.41 -2.47
C LEU A 51 13.46 -4.37 -3.19
N THR A 52 12.43 -3.84 -2.54
CA THR A 52 11.05 -3.82 -3.05
C THR A 52 10.71 -2.57 -3.85
N GLY A 53 11.67 -1.65 -4.03
CA GLY A 53 11.43 -0.36 -4.70
C GLY A 53 10.58 0.61 -3.89
N GLN A 54 10.38 0.35 -2.59
CA GLN A 54 9.67 1.19 -1.62
C GLN A 54 10.65 1.74 -0.57
N PRO A 55 11.59 2.64 -0.94
CA PRO A 55 12.54 3.17 0.03
C PRO A 55 11.81 3.93 1.14
N LEU A 56 12.40 3.93 2.34
CA LEU A 56 11.94 4.80 3.43
C LEU A 56 11.98 6.27 3.00
N ASP A 57 11.30 7.15 3.74
CA ASP A 57 11.34 8.59 3.53
C ASP A 57 12.79 9.10 3.43
N TRP A 58 13.08 9.85 2.37
CA TRP A 58 14.43 10.36 2.08
C TRP A 58 14.96 11.26 3.20
N GLU A 59 14.14 12.11 3.79
CA GLU A 59 14.59 13.03 4.84
C GLU A 59 14.88 12.29 6.14
N VAL A 60 14.12 11.23 6.45
CA VAL A 60 14.47 10.31 7.55
C VAL A 60 15.83 9.66 7.29
N GLN A 61 16.04 9.10 6.09
CA GLN A 61 17.33 8.48 5.73
C GLN A 61 18.50 9.48 5.84
N ARG A 62 18.29 10.71 5.37
CA ARG A 62 19.29 11.78 5.46
C ARG A 62 19.61 12.13 6.90
N ARG A 63 18.62 12.28 7.78
CA ARG A 63 18.84 12.57 9.20
C ARG A 63 19.58 11.44 9.92
N VAL A 64 19.24 10.19 9.61
CA VAL A 64 19.96 9.01 10.14
C VAL A 64 21.41 9.01 9.66
N ALA A 65 21.66 9.32 8.38
CA ALA A 65 23.03 9.41 7.85
C ALA A 65 23.85 10.54 8.48
N LEU A 66 23.20 11.59 9.00
CA LEU A 66 23.82 12.74 9.66
C LEU A 66 23.94 12.58 11.18
N ILE A 67 23.62 11.41 11.75
CA ILE A 67 23.83 11.13 13.17
C ILE A 67 25.33 11.35 13.51
N PRO A 68 25.65 12.14 14.56
CA PRO A 68 27.03 12.40 14.95
C PRO A 68 27.82 11.12 15.28
N ASP A 69 29.11 11.07 14.92
CA ASP A 69 30.02 9.94 15.19
C ASP A 69 30.06 9.50 16.68
N LYS A 70 29.85 10.44 17.60
CA LYS A 70 29.76 10.15 19.05
C LYS A 70 28.60 9.21 19.39
N ASP A 71 27.49 9.29 18.68
CA ASP A 71 26.30 8.48 18.91
C ASP A 71 26.50 7.09 18.30
N TRP A 72 27.20 6.99 17.17
CA TRP A 72 27.60 5.69 16.58
C TRP A 72 28.47 4.85 17.51
N LYS A 73 29.27 5.49 18.37
CA LYS A 73 30.08 4.81 19.40
C LYS A 73 29.26 4.26 20.57
N GLY A 74 27.99 4.67 20.71
CA GLY A 74 27.07 4.18 21.73
C GLY A 74 26.56 2.75 21.46
N GLY A 75 26.86 2.18 20.29
CA GLY A 75 26.42 0.84 19.89
C GLY A 75 24.99 0.82 19.35
N VAL A 76 24.55 -0.39 18.96
CA VAL A 76 23.31 -0.59 18.20
C VAL A 76 22.05 -0.15 18.95
N ALA A 77 21.95 -0.44 20.26
CA ALA A 77 20.79 -0.06 21.06
C ALA A 77 20.63 1.46 21.18
N HIS A 78 21.74 2.19 21.42
CA HIS A 78 21.73 3.65 21.45
C HIS A 78 21.34 4.25 20.10
N ILE A 79 21.88 3.72 19.01
CA ILE A 79 21.52 4.16 17.66
C ILE A 79 20.04 3.91 17.36
N ALA A 80 19.47 2.77 17.79
CA ALA A 80 18.05 2.50 17.62
C ALA A 80 17.17 3.55 18.33
N GLU A 81 17.52 3.94 19.57
CA GLU A 81 16.82 5.01 20.29
C GLU A 81 16.93 6.38 19.59
N VAL A 82 18.13 6.71 19.07
CA VAL A 82 18.35 7.96 18.31
C VAL A 82 17.54 7.97 17.02
N ILE A 83 17.49 6.85 16.29
CA ILE A 83 16.68 6.72 15.07
C ILE A 83 15.19 6.85 15.40
N GLU A 84 14.71 6.21 16.47
CA GLU A 84 13.31 6.32 16.88
C GLU A 84 12.93 7.77 17.20
N LYS A 85 13.84 8.51 17.84
CA LYS A 85 13.67 9.94 18.08
C LYS A 85 13.60 10.74 16.77
N ILE A 86 14.49 10.48 15.81
CA ILE A 86 14.46 11.11 14.48
C ILE A 86 13.14 10.85 13.77
N GLU A 87 12.68 9.60 13.73
CA GLU A 87 11.39 9.24 13.11
C GLU A 87 10.21 9.93 13.80
N ARG A 88 10.27 10.09 15.12
CA ARG A 88 9.24 10.78 15.91
C ARG A 88 9.21 12.29 15.64
N GLU A 89 10.38 12.93 15.62
CA GLU A 89 10.52 14.35 15.29
C GLU A 89 10.03 14.62 13.87
N TRP A 90 10.45 13.79 12.91
CA TRP A 90 9.98 13.91 11.52
C TRP A 90 8.47 13.76 11.41
N ARG A 91 7.87 12.75 12.06
CA ARG A 91 6.41 12.58 12.09
C ARG A 91 5.69 13.79 12.68
N ALA A 92 6.25 14.41 13.73
CA ALA A 92 5.69 15.61 14.33
C ALA A 92 5.80 16.83 13.40
N GLU A 93 6.94 17.01 12.73
CA GLU A 93 7.13 18.06 11.73
C GLU A 93 6.19 17.92 10.54
N GLN A 94 6.00 16.70 10.03
CA GLN A 94 5.04 16.41 8.95
C GLN A 94 3.60 16.74 9.36
N GLY A 95 3.21 16.42 10.61
CA GLY A 95 1.90 16.80 11.14
C GLY A 95 1.74 18.32 11.35
N GLN A 96 2.83 19.06 11.54
CA GLN A 96 2.83 20.53 11.66
C GLN A 96 2.89 21.24 10.29
N ALA A 97 3.55 20.64 9.30
CA ALA A 97 3.69 21.18 7.95
C ALA A 97 2.36 21.14 7.17
N ASP A 98 1.51 20.15 7.44
CA ASP A 98 0.16 20.09 6.88
C ASP A 98 -0.77 21.10 7.59
N PRO A 99 -1.25 22.15 6.90
CA PRO A 99 -2.17 23.11 7.50
C PRO A 99 -3.43 22.38 8.00
N ARG A 100 -3.90 22.76 9.19
CA ARG A 100 -5.19 22.29 9.69
C ARG A 100 -6.28 22.69 8.69
N ALA A 101 -7.21 21.78 8.40
CA ALA A 101 -8.31 22.03 7.48
C ALA A 101 -9.66 21.78 8.18
N PRO A 102 -10.13 22.74 9.02
CA PRO A 102 -11.33 22.59 9.84
C PRO A 102 -12.59 22.28 9.04
N GLU A 103 -12.69 22.79 7.81
CA GLU A 103 -13.81 22.59 6.90
C GLU A 103 -13.99 21.14 6.46
N PHE A 104 -12.97 20.30 6.64
CA PHE A 104 -12.99 18.88 6.28
C PHE A 104 -12.93 17.93 7.48
N GLU A 105 -12.95 18.47 8.71
CA GLU A 105 -12.94 17.66 9.93
C GLU A 105 -14.28 16.92 10.10
N PRO A 106 -14.26 15.63 10.49
CA PRO A 106 -15.49 14.88 10.71
C PRO A 106 -16.21 15.39 11.96
N ALA A 107 -17.53 15.38 11.94
CA ALA A 107 -18.36 15.83 13.07
C ALA A 107 -18.15 14.98 14.34
N SER A 108 -17.84 13.69 14.18
CA SER A 108 -17.52 12.78 15.28
C SER A 108 -16.55 11.69 14.81
N VAL A 109 -15.71 11.23 15.75
CA VAL A 109 -14.79 10.09 15.58
C VAL A 109 -15.08 8.98 16.60
N GLU A 110 -16.19 9.08 17.33
CA GLU A 110 -16.54 8.17 18.42
C GLU A 110 -16.62 6.72 17.92
N GLU A 111 -17.21 6.49 16.75
CA GLU A 111 -17.37 5.16 16.18
C GLU A 111 -16.02 4.53 15.79
N LEU A 112 -15.07 5.33 15.28
CA LEU A 112 -13.71 4.88 14.99
C LEU A 112 -13.00 4.43 16.27
N LEU A 113 -13.21 5.18 17.35
CA LEU A 113 -12.68 4.85 18.66
C LEU A 113 -13.36 3.61 19.27
N LYS A 114 -14.54 3.17 18.84
CA LYS A 114 -15.11 1.89 19.29
C LYS A 114 -14.36 0.70 18.70
N HIS A 115 -13.81 0.84 17.49
CA HIS A 115 -13.16 -0.25 16.75
C HIS A 115 -11.72 0.05 16.30
N PRO A 116 -10.82 0.53 17.19
CA PRO A 116 -9.53 1.10 16.80
C PRO A 116 -8.62 0.08 16.11
N ARG A 117 -8.60 -1.18 16.56
CA ARG A 117 -7.77 -2.23 15.95
C ARG A 117 -8.24 -2.59 14.54
N SER A 118 -9.55 -2.70 14.33
CA SER A 118 -10.13 -3.04 13.04
C SER A 118 -9.91 -1.91 12.03
N VAL A 119 -10.17 -0.66 12.47
CA VAL A 119 -9.92 0.53 11.65
C VAL A 119 -8.43 0.63 11.31
N SER A 120 -7.54 0.52 12.29
CA SER A 120 -6.10 0.58 12.03
C SER A 120 -5.60 -0.52 11.09
N ALA A 121 -6.09 -1.75 11.23
CA ALA A 121 -5.74 -2.84 10.31
C ALA A 121 -6.21 -2.57 8.87
N SER A 122 -7.42 -2.03 8.70
CA SER A 122 -7.92 -1.62 7.40
C SER A 122 -7.08 -0.52 6.78
N LEU A 123 -6.73 0.51 7.56
CA LEU A 123 -5.88 1.60 7.10
C LEU A 123 -4.46 1.15 6.73
N ALA A 124 -3.92 0.16 7.44
CA ALA A 124 -2.61 -0.43 7.12
C ALA A 124 -2.66 -1.11 5.75
N ALA A 125 -3.67 -1.94 5.51
CA ALA A 125 -3.86 -2.60 4.22
C ALA A 125 -4.00 -1.58 3.07
N GLN A 126 -4.74 -0.48 3.25
CA GLN A 126 -4.86 0.54 2.21
C GLN A 126 -3.53 1.30 2.00
N SER A 127 -2.78 1.57 3.06
CA SER A 127 -1.45 2.19 2.97
C SER A 127 -0.49 1.32 2.15
N ASP A 128 -0.53 0.00 2.33
CA ASP A 128 0.32 -0.95 1.61
C ASP A 128 -0.03 -0.98 0.11
N VAL A 129 -1.32 -0.97 -0.22
CA VAL A 129 -1.78 -0.92 -1.63
C VAL A 129 -1.29 0.36 -2.31
N ILE A 130 -1.45 1.52 -1.67
CA ILE A 130 -1.03 2.81 -2.22
C ILE A 130 0.49 2.85 -2.41
N SER A 131 1.25 2.42 -1.39
CA SER A 131 2.72 2.43 -1.44
C SER A 131 3.25 1.49 -2.52
N SER A 132 2.61 0.33 -2.68
CA SER A 132 2.98 -0.65 -3.71
C SER A 132 2.67 -0.18 -5.12
N GLY A 133 1.51 0.44 -5.34
CA GLY A 133 1.18 0.98 -6.66
C GLY A 133 2.07 2.17 -7.05
N LEU A 134 2.41 3.06 -6.11
CA LEU A 134 3.37 4.14 -6.36
C LEU A 134 4.76 3.61 -6.74
N ALA A 135 5.25 2.59 -6.02
CA ALA A 135 6.52 1.95 -6.37
C ALA A 135 6.49 1.29 -7.75
N ALA A 136 5.40 0.60 -8.10
CA ALA A 136 5.21 0.01 -9.42
C ALA A 136 5.22 1.08 -10.52
N PHE A 137 4.54 2.20 -10.30
CA PHE A 137 4.54 3.33 -11.24
C PHE A 137 5.93 3.94 -11.41
N ILE A 138 6.67 4.18 -10.32
CA ILE A 138 8.04 4.71 -10.37
C ILE A 138 8.95 3.74 -11.14
N HIS A 139 8.85 2.44 -10.85
CA HIS A 139 9.61 1.42 -11.56
C HIS A 139 9.29 1.39 -13.06
N GLU A 140 8.03 1.49 -13.44
CA GLU A 140 7.61 1.45 -14.85
C GLU A 140 8.01 2.72 -15.62
N THR A 141 8.01 3.87 -14.96
CA THR A 141 8.28 5.17 -15.59
C THR A 141 9.73 5.62 -15.52
N GLY A 142 10.51 5.11 -14.56
CA GLY A 142 11.87 5.56 -14.28
C GLY A 142 11.95 7.01 -13.76
N LEU A 143 10.85 7.56 -13.25
CA LEU A 143 10.82 8.93 -12.74
C LEU A 143 11.51 9.02 -11.37
N ASN A 144 12.47 9.94 -11.27
CA ASN A 144 13.17 10.21 -9.99
C ASN A 144 12.38 11.14 -9.07
N GLU A 145 11.36 11.81 -9.58
CA GLU A 145 10.49 12.69 -8.80
C GLU A 145 9.04 12.41 -9.17
N THR A 146 8.18 12.33 -8.17
CA THR A 146 6.74 12.21 -8.33
C THR A 146 6.17 13.46 -9.01
N PRO A 147 5.50 13.34 -10.17
CA PRO A 147 4.73 14.42 -10.77
C PRO A 147 3.78 15.10 -9.79
N GLU A 148 3.61 16.41 -9.92
CA GLU A 148 2.82 17.24 -9.00
C GLU A 148 1.42 16.70 -8.72
N PHE A 149 0.70 16.22 -9.74
CA PHE A 149 -0.66 15.68 -9.56
C PHE A 149 -0.73 14.42 -8.68
N MET A 150 0.41 13.72 -8.45
CA MET A 150 0.50 12.52 -7.61
C MET A 150 1.07 12.78 -6.23
N LYS A 151 1.57 14.00 -5.95
CA LYS A 151 1.96 14.41 -4.59
C LYS A 151 0.87 14.16 -3.55
N PRO A 152 -0.44 14.36 -3.83
CA PRO A 152 -1.49 13.97 -2.89
C PRO A 152 -1.48 12.47 -2.60
N ILE A 153 -1.36 11.62 -3.63
CA ILE A 153 -1.36 10.15 -3.50
C ILE A 153 -0.15 9.69 -2.68
N GLU A 154 1.03 10.27 -2.93
CA GLU A 154 2.27 10.02 -2.19
C GLU A 154 2.14 10.37 -0.70
N ALA A 155 1.38 11.42 -0.36
CA ALA A 155 1.22 11.90 1.01
C ALA A 155 0.13 11.16 1.82
N VAL A 156 -0.77 10.40 1.18
CA VAL A 156 -1.85 9.68 1.87
C VAL A 156 -1.32 8.61 2.85
N PRO A 157 -0.39 7.70 2.48
CA PRO A 157 0.12 6.67 3.40
C PRO A 157 0.60 7.23 4.74
N ALA A 158 1.33 8.35 4.73
CA ALA A 158 1.77 9.02 5.94
C ALA A 158 0.60 9.50 6.82
N SER A 159 -0.45 10.04 6.19
CA SER A 159 -1.68 10.45 6.90
C SER A 159 -2.40 9.24 7.52
N LEU A 160 -2.50 8.12 6.79
CA LEU A 160 -3.08 6.87 7.30
C LEU A 160 -2.29 6.32 8.50
N GLY A 161 -0.96 6.32 8.42
CA GLY A 161 -0.08 5.89 9.52
C GLY A 161 -0.22 6.76 10.78
N ARG A 162 -0.39 8.09 10.61
CA ARG A 162 -0.67 9.00 11.75
C ARG A 162 -2.01 8.68 12.39
N ILE A 163 -3.06 8.48 11.60
CA ILE A 163 -4.40 8.08 12.10
C ILE A 163 -4.31 6.76 12.88
N GLN A 164 -3.62 5.74 12.34
CA GLN A 164 -3.40 4.47 13.03
C GLN A 164 -2.70 4.65 14.38
N THR A 165 -1.67 5.49 14.43
CA THR A 165 -0.92 5.78 15.66
C THR A 165 -1.81 6.42 16.72
N ILE A 166 -2.66 7.38 16.32
CA ILE A 166 -3.61 8.03 17.23
C ILE A 166 -4.65 7.01 17.72
N LEU A 167 -5.21 6.18 16.84
CA LEU A 167 -6.20 5.16 17.19
C LEU A 167 -5.68 4.10 18.18
N LEU A 168 -4.40 3.73 18.06
CA LEU A 168 -3.77 2.74 18.92
C LEU A 168 -3.19 3.32 20.23
N THR A 169 -3.34 4.63 20.46
CA THR A 169 -2.88 5.27 21.69
C THR A 169 -3.66 4.73 22.90
N PRO A 170 -2.99 4.20 23.95
CA PRO A 170 -3.68 3.53 25.07
C PRO A 170 -4.59 4.43 25.89
N LYS A 171 -4.25 5.72 26.01
CA LYS A 171 -5.00 6.69 26.81
C LYS A 171 -5.91 7.50 25.90
N ARG A 172 -7.22 7.28 26.01
CA ARG A 172 -8.23 8.11 25.36
C ARG A 172 -8.42 9.39 26.17
N SER A 173 -8.20 10.53 25.54
CA SER A 173 -8.53 11.85 26.07
C SER A 173 -9.23 12.69 25.00
N ALA A 174 -9.82 13.82 25.42
CA ALA A 174 -10.35 14.81 24.48
C ALA A 174 -9.26 15.31 23.50
N GLU A 175 -7.99 15.30 23.92
CA GLU A 175 -6.85 15.66 23.07
C GLU A 175 -6.61 14.60 21.98
N THR A 176 -6.73 13.31 22.30
CA THR A 176 -6.62 12.21 21.31
C THR A 176 -7.75 12.28 20.28
N GLU A 177 -8.97 12.58 20.74
CA GLU A 177 -10.13 12.73 19.87
C GLU A 177 -9.99 13.91 18.92
N GLU A 178 -9.56 15.06 19.44
CA GLU A 178 -9.28 16.26 18.65
C GLU A 178 -8.14 16.02 17.65
N ALA A 179 -7.05 15.36 18.06
CA ALA A 179 -5.95 15.01 17.17
C ALA A 179 -6.43 14.09 16.03
N LEU A 180 -7.32 13.13 16.33
CA LEU A 180 -7.89 12.24 15.33
C LEU A 180 -8.77 13.01 14.33
N ARG A 181 -9.62 13.93 14.80
CA ARG A 181 -10.43 14.80 13.93
C ARG A 181 -9.56 15.64 13.00
N GLN A 182 -8.50 16.26 13.54
CA GLN A 182 -7.58 17.08 12.75
C GLN A 182 -6.85 16.28 11.68
N GLU A 183 -6.34 15.08 11.99
CA GLU A 183 -5.67 14.23 10.98
C GLU A 183 -6.63 13.73 9.89
N ILE A 184 -7.88 13.40 10.24
CA ILE A 184 -8.89 13.03 9.24
C ILE A 184 -9.24 14.25 8.37
N GLY A 185 -9.33 15.45 8.95
CA GLY A 185 -9.49 16.70 8.20
C GLY A 185 -8.36 16.94 7.21
N ARG A 186 -7.10 16.75 7.63
CA ARG A 186 -5.92 16.84 6.74
C ARG A 186 -5.97 15.80 5.61
N LEU A 187 -6.36 14.56 5.90
CA LEU A 187 -6.52 13.51 4.88
C LEU A 187 -7.57 13.93 3.85
N ASN A 188 -8.75 14.37 4.32
CA ASN A 188 -9.82 14.83 3.46
C ASN A 188 -9.41 16.02 2.58
N ALA A 189 -8.61 16.96 3.12
CA ALA A 189 -8.08 18.08 2.36
C ALA A 189 -7.15 17.62 1.22
N LYS A 190 -6.28 16.63 1.46
CA LYS A 190 -5.43 16.04 0.41
C LYS A 190 -6.25 15.36 -0.69
N VAL A 191 -7.37 14.74 -0.31
CA VAL A 191 -8.28 14.08 -1.26
C VAL A 191 -8.99 15.11 -2.13
N VAL A 192 -9.43 16.22 -1.55
CA VAL A 192 -9.98 17.36 -2.31
C VAL A 192 -8.91 17.97 -3.23
N TRP A 193 -7.66 18.07 -2.77
CA TRP A 193 -6.57 18.51 -3.63
C TRP A 193 -6.34 17.55 -4.82
N LEU A 194 -6.39 16.24 -4.60
CA LEU A 194 -6.32 15.25 -5.67
C LEU A 194 -7.45 15.43 -6.69
N GLU A 195 -8.69 15.66 -6.24
CA GLU A 195 -9.82 15.95 -7.13
C GLU A 195 -9.53 17.17 -8.02
N GLN A 196 -9.03 18.26 -7.43
CA GLN A 196 -8.69 19.48 -8.16
C GLN A 196 -7.58 19.26 -9.19
N GLU A 197 -6.55 18.48 -8.84
CA GLU A 197 -5.47 18.14 -9.76
C GLU A 197 -5.95 17.24 -10.90
N LEU A 198 -6.86 16.29 -10.65
CA LEU A 198 -7.47 15.49 -11.72
C LEU A 198 -8.32 16.36 -12.68
N VAL A 199 -9.10 17.29 -12.15
CA VAL A 199 -9.87 18.27 -12.95
C VAL A 199 -8.95 19.16 -13.78
N ARG A 200 -7.82 19.58 -13.21
CA ARG A 200 -6.80 20.36 -13.92
C ARG A 200 -6.14 19.54 -15.02
N LEU A 201 -5.73 18.32 -14.70
CA LEU A 201 -5.05 17.40 -15.61
C LEU A 201 -5.92 17.02 -16.81
N ARG A 202 -7.24 16.94 -16.62
CA ARG A 202 -8.23 16.80 -17.69
C ARG A 202 -8.12 17.91 -18.75
N SER A 203 -7.76 19.12 -18.34
CA SER A 203 -7.71 20.30 -19.20
C SER A 203 -6.30 20.62 -19.71
N ASP A 204 -5.26 20.03 -19.13
CA ASP A 204 -3.86 20.26 -19.46
C ASP A 204 -3.34 19.24 -20.49
N LEU A 205 -3.50 19.56 -21.77
CA LEU A 205 -3.06 18.71 -22.88
C LEU A 205 -1.53 18.51 -22.95
N GLU A 206 -0.73 19.39 -22.33
CA GLU A 206 0.73 19.26 -22.34
C GLU A 206 1.20 18.20 -21.34
N GLN A 207 0.55 18.13 -20.17
CA GLN A 207 0.75 17.02 -19.22
C GLN A 207 0.32 15.68 -19.82
N GLN A 208 -0.79 15.65 -20.57
CA GLN A 208 -1.31 14.42 -21.20
C GLN A 208 -0.36 13.82 -22.25
N LYS A 209 0.53 14.62 -22.84
CA LYS A 209 1.53 14.16 -23.81
C LYS A 209 2.79 13.57 -23.16
N LYS A 210 2.93 13.65 -21.83
CA LYS A 210 4.13 13.18 -21.15
C LYS A 210 4.25 11.65 -21.28
N PRO A 211 5.47 11.09 -21.42
CA PRO A 211 5.66 9.64 -21.59
C PRO A 211 5.12 8.78 -20.43
N TRP A 212 5.03 9.34 -19.23
CA TRP A 212 4.51 8.68 -18.04
C TRP A 212 2.99 8.72 -17.95
N PHE A 213 2.31 9.57 -18.73
CA PHE A 213 0.89 9.87 -18.53
C PHE A 213 0.01 8.62 -18.65
N GLY A 214 0.11 7.87 -19.75
CA GLY A 214 -0.66 6.63 -19.91
C GLY A 214 -0.35 5.56 -18.87
N LYS A 215 0.89 5.54 -18.36
CA LYS A 215 1.34 4.59 -17.33
C LYS A 215 0.71 4.88 -15.97
N ALA A 216 0.23 6.10 -15.73
CA ALA A 216 -0.45 6.45 -14.47
C ALA A 216 -1.72 5.61 -14.26
N ALA A 217 -2.31 5.00 -15.30
CA ALA A 217 -3.42 4.06 -15.18
C ALA A 217 -3.16 2.91 -14.18
N VAL A 218 -1.89 2.50 -13.99
CA VAL A 218 -1.49 1.48 -13.00
C VAL A 218 -1.85 1.87 -11.57
N LEU A 219 -2.10 3.15 -11.29
CA LEU A 219 -2.47 3.66 -9.97
C LEU A 219 -3.98 3.59 -9.70
N ALA A 220 -4.80 3.03 -10.59
CA ALA A 220 -6.23 2.82 -10.33
C ALA A 220 -6.52 2.11 -8.98
N PRO A 221 -5.77 1.07 -8.57
CA PRO A 221 -5.93 0.47 -7.24
C PRO A 221 -5.57 1.42 -6.10
N CYS A 222 -4.63 2.35 -6.31
CA CYS A 222 -4.28 3.36 -5.29
C CYS A 222 -5.45 4.32 -5.07
N VAL A 223 -6.10 4.76 -6.14
CA VAL A 223 -7.29 5.63 -6.03
C VAL A 223 -8.42 4.91 -5.30
N ALA A 224 -8.69 3.65 -5.64
CA ALA A 224 -9.67 2.82 -4.94
C ALA A 224 -9.32 2.63 -3.44
N ALA A 225 -8.04 2.49 -3.12
CA ALA A 225 -7.56 2.38 -1.75
C ALA A 225 -7.73 3.67 -0.95
N ILE A 226 -7.42 4.84 -1.56
CA ILE A 226 -7.66 6.16 -0.96
C ILE A 226 -9.15 6.35 -0.67
N VAL A 227 -9.99 6.08 -1.66
CA VAL A 227 -11.46 6.11 -1.57
C VAL A 227 -11.95 5.24 -0.41
N SER A 228 -11.45 4.01 -0.31
CA SER A 228 -11.81 3.07 0.76
C SER A 228 -11.32 3.54 2.14
N ALA A 229 -10.11 4.07 2.23
CA ALA A 229 -9.57 4.60 3.48
C ALA A 229 -10.38 5.79 3.99
N VAL A 230 -10.74 6.73 3.10
CA VAL A 230 -11.61 7.86 3.42
C VAL A 230 -12.96 7.35 3.90
N TRP A 231 -13.58 6.40 3.20
CA TRP A 231 -14.86 5.81 3.63
C TRP A 231 -14.80 5.28 5.06
N VAL A 232 -13.76 4.50 5.38
CA VAL A 232 -13.56 3.90 6.70
C VAL A 232 -13.46 4.96 7.80
N VAL A 233 -12.80 6.09 7.56
CA VAL A 233 -12.60 7.14 8.57
C VAL A 233 -13.69 8.21 8.59
N SER A 234 -14.55 8.27 7.59
CA SER A 234 -15.42 9.44 7.43
C SER A 234 -16.64 9.46 8.34
N GLY A 235 -17.14 8.32 8.82
CA GLY A 235 -18.28 8.25 9.77
C GLY A 235 -19.60 8.92 9.32
N ASP A 236 -19.66 9.43 8.08
CA ASP A 236 -20.72 10.21 7.43
C ASP A 236 -20.97 9.57 6.05
N GLU A 237 -22.23 9.37 5.67
CA GLU A 237 -22.59 8.64 4.44
C GLU A 237 -22.73 9.53 3.19
N LEU A 238 -22.74 10.86 3.30
CA LEU A 238 -23.16 11.76 2.22
C LEU A 238 -21.99 12.51 1.56
N GLY A 239 -21.11 13.12 2.34
CA GLY A 239 -19.96 13.86 1.81
C GLY A 239 -18.88 12.95 1.20
N PRO A 240 -18.48 11.86 1.88
CA PRO A 240 -17.51 10.91 1.37
C PRO A 240 -18.00 10.21 0.12
N ARG A 241 -19.25 9.71 0.10
CA ARG A 241 -19.82 8.98 -1.03
C ARG A 241 -19.78 9.77 -2.34
N LYS A 242 -20.15 11.05 -2.30
CA LYS A 242 -20.07 11.93 -3.46
C LYS A 242 -18.62 12.15 -3.94
N ARG A 243 -17.67 12.29 -3.02
CA ARG A 243 -16.24 12.40 -3.34
C ARG A 243 -15.69 11.09 -3.92
N LEU A 244 -16.14 9.95 -3.42
CA LEU A 244 -15.78 8.63 -3.94
C LEU A 244 -16.22 8.47 -5.40
N GLU A 245 -17.48 8.80 -5.69
CA GLU A 245 -18.05 8.76 -7.04
C GLU A 245 -17.29 9.73 -7.96
N THR A 246 -17.01 10.94 -7.49
CA THR A 246 -16.29 11.98 -8.25
C THR A 246 -14.85 11.57 -8.59
N LEU A 247 -14.09 11.02 -7.63
CA LEU A 247 -12.72 10.57 -7.86
C LEU A 247 -12.65 9.39 -8.83
N ALA A 248 -13.52 8.41 -8.67
CA ALA A 248 -13.58 7.26 -9.56
C ALA A 248 -13.95 7.68 -10.99
N GLU A 249 -14.93 8.57 -11.13
CA GLU A 249 -15.33 9.14 -12.42
C GLU A 249 -14.21 9.93 -13.08
N TYR A 250 -13.54 10.83 -12.35
CA TYR A 250 -12.45 11.64 -12.90
C TYR A 250 -11.23 10.79 -13.25
N TRP A 251 -10.88 9.81 -12.41
CA TRP A 251 -9.78 8.90 -12.71
C TRP A 251 -10.05 8.10 -13.97
N HIS A 252 -11.21 7.46 -14.08
CA HIS A 252 -11.59 6.68 -15.25
C HIS A 252 -11.67 7.54 -16.52
N PHE A 253 -12.10 8.79 -16.40
CA PHE A 253 -12.12 9.72 -17.52
C PHE A 253 -10.70 10.07 -18.02
N VAL A 254 -9.78 10.34 -17.10
CA VAL A 254 -8.40 10.76 -17.41
C VAL A 254 -7.57 9.56 -17.88
N PHE A 255 -7.78 8.39 -17.28
CA PHE A 255 -7.10 7.13 -17.56
C PHE A 255 -8.15 6.05 -17.85
N PRO A 256 -8.75 6.05 -19.06
CA PRO A 256 -9.69 5.00 -19.43
C PRO A 256 -8.95 3.66 -19.39
N GLU A 257 -9.61 2.62 -18.86
CA GLU A 257 -9.10 1.27 -18.98
C GLU A 257 -8.90 0.98 -20.47
N THR A 258 -7.65 0.88 -20.91
CA THR A 258 -7.36 0.29 -22.21
C THR A 258 -7.77 -1.16 -22.07
N VAL A 259 -8.99 -1.48 -22.48
CA VAL A 259 -9.35 -2.84 -22.83
C VAL A 259 -8.47 -3.17 -24.03
N GLU A 260 -7.22 -3.55 -23.78
CA GLU A 260 -6.59 -4.53 -24.64
C GLU A 260 -7.52 -5.73 -24.57
N LYS A 261 -8.43 -5.78 -25.54
CA LYS A 261 -9.06 -7.00 -25.96
C LYS A 261 -7.91 -7.93 -26.27
N ASN A 262 -7.50 -8.71 -25.29
CA ASN A 262 -6.78 -9.94 -25.53
C ASN A 262 -7.82 -10.86 -26.18
N GLU A 263 -8.15 -10.58 -27.45
CA GLU A 263 -8.73 -11.53 -28.39
C GLU A 263 -7.65 -12.59 -28.66
N GLN A 264 -7.21 -13.29 -27.61
CA GLN A 264 -6.79 -14.65 -27.80
C GLN A 264 -8.08 -15.38 -28.13
N PRO A 265 -8.25 -15.90 -29.37
CA PRO A 265 -9.38 -16.75 -29.64
C PRO A 265 -9.32 -17.88 -28.61
N ILE A 266 -10.39 -18.03 -27.83
CA ILE A 266 -10.59 -19.22 -27.02
C ILE A 266 -10.28 -20.40 -27.95
N PRO A 267 -9.33 -21.29 -27.61
CA PRO A 267 -9.12 -22.45 -28.43
C PRO A 267 -10.45 -23.20 -28.42
N VAL A 268 -11.12 -23.21 -29.57
CA VAL A 268 -12.19 -24.18 -29.81
C VAL A 268 -11.48 -25.52 -29.76
N VAL A 269 -11.43 -26.12 -28.56
CA VAL A 269 -11.14 -27.53 -28.42
C VAL A 269 -12.15 -28.21 -29.30
N GLY A 270 -11.67 -28.81 -30.40
CA GLY A 270 -12.49 -29.57 -31.31
C GLY A 270 -13.28 -30.58 -30.47
N VAL A 271 -14.59 -30.37 -30.39
CA VAL A 271 -15.49 -31.39 -29.87
C VAL A 271 -15.48 -32.49 -30.93
N GLU A 272 -14.58 -33.46 -30.77
CA GLU A 272 -14.77 -34.75 -31.42
C GLU A 272 -16.13 -35.26 -30.95
N ALA A 273 -17.00 -35.55 -31.92
CA ALA A 273 -18.34 -36.04 -31.65
C ALA A 273 -18.25 -37.32 -30.80
N TYR A 274 -18.84 -37.26 -29.61
CA TYR A 274 -19.04 -38.44 -28.77
C TYR A 274 -19.94 -39.42 -29.55
N ASP A 275 -19.41 -40.58 -29.96
CA ASP A 275 -20.17 -41.67 -30.58
C ASP A 275 -20.93 -42.40 -29.46
N ASP A 276 -22.26 -42.44 -29.59
CA ASP A 276 -23.24 -42.90 -28.58
C ASP A 276 -23.23 -44.43 -28.36
N LYS A 277 -22.12 -45.11 -28.69
CA LYS A 277 -21.99 -46.58 -28.66
C LYS A 277 -21.23 -47.12 -27.45
N ASP A 278 -20.55 -46.26 -26.69
CA ASP A 278 -19.73 -46.66 -25.53
C ASP A 278 -20.30 -46.19 -24.18
N ALA A 279 -21.57 -45.76 -24.12
CA ALA A 279 -22.22 -45.43 -22.85
C ALA A 279 -22.42 -46.68 -21.96
N PRO A 280 -21.88 -46.72 -20.72
CA PRO A 280 -22.12 -47.83 -19.81
C PRO A 280 -23.59 -47.83 -19.34
N LYS A 281 -24.26 -48.98 -19.47
CA LYS A 281 -25.67 -49.16 -19.05
C LYS A 281 -25.81 -48.98 -17.54
N LEU A 282 -26.66 -48.02 -17.16
CA LEU A 282 -27.06 -47.74 -15.79
C LEU A 282 -27.95 -48.88 -15.26
N THR A 283 -27.52 -49.57 -14.20
CA THR A 283 -28.36 -50.49 -13.42
C THR A 283 -28.99 -49.74 -12.25
N ASP A 284 -30.31 -49.86 -12.10
CA ASP A 284 -31.13 -49.24 -11.04
C ASP A 284 -30.63 -49.57 -9.61
N PRO A 285 -30.50 -48.58 -8.71
CA PRO A 285 -30.46 -48.83 -7.28
C PRO A 285 -31.88 -48.79 -6.67
N GLY A 286 -32.22 -49.85 -5.92
CA GLY A 286 -33.46 -49.97 -5.12
C GLY A 286 -33.54 -48.99 -3.94
N PRO A 287 -34.68 -48.93 -3.23
CA PRO A 287 -35.04 -47.79 -2.37
C PRO A 287 -34.31 -47.83 -1.02
N SER A 288 -33.60 -46.75 -0.67
CA SER A 288 -33.02 -46.56 0.66
C SER A 288 -33.97 -45.78 1.58
N GLU A 289 -34.30 -46.40 2.70
CA GLU A 289 -35.08 -45.84 3.81
C GLU A 289 -34.36 -44.67 4.49
N LEU A 290 -35.08 -43.56 4.69
CA LEU A 290 -34.66 -42.44 5.52
C LEU A 290 -35.10 -42.68 6.96
N THR A 291 -34.14 -42.73 7.90
CA THR A 291 -34.43 -42.57 9.35
C THR A 291 -33.82 -41.26 9.84
N PRO A 292 -34.54 -40.43 10.62
CA PRO A 292 -34.03 -39.17 11.13
C PRO A 292 -33.26 -39.37 12.44
N VAL A 293 -32.08 -38.75 12.56
CA VAL A 293 -31.27 -38.73 13.80
C VAL A 293 -31.70 -37.57 14.69
N SER A 294 -32.00 -37.87 15.95
CA SER A 294 -32.42 -36.93 17.00
C SER A 294 -31.27 -36.08 17.57
N VAL A 295 -31.65 -34.88 18.02
CA VAL A 295 -30.80 -33.84 18.62
C VAL A 295 -30.52 -34.18 20.09
N GLU A 296 -29.45 -34.93 20.36
CA GLU A 296 -28.88 -35.12 21.70
C GLU A 296 -27.49 -35.74 21.50
N ASP A 297 -26.43 -34.91 21.47
CA ASP A 297 -25.04 -35.25 21.80
C ASP A 297 -24.07 -34.13 21.33
N LEU A 298 -24.15 -32.95 21.98
CA LEU A 298 -23.08 -31.95 21.94
C LEU A 298 -22.16 -32.17 23.16
N PRO A 299 -20.86 -32.42 22.98
CA PRO A 299 -19.95 -32.58 24.12
C PRO A 299 -19.67 -31.22 24.79
N THR A 300 -19.93 -31.16 26.09
CA THR A 300 -19.66 -30.04 26.99
C THR A 300 -18.17 -29.74 27.13
N SER A 301 -17.77 -28.49 26.89
CA SER A 301 -16.45 -27.95 27.28
C SER A 301 -16.37 -27.81 28.80
N LYS A 302 -15.34 -28.42 29.42
CA LYS A 302 -14.98 -28.18 30.82
C LYS A 302 -13.98 -27.03 30.93
N SER A 303 -14.18 -26.28 32.02
CA SER A 303 -13.53 -25.06 32.51
C SER A 303 -12.00 -25.06 32.55
#